data_AF-A0A925HC61-F1
#
_entry.id   AF-A0A925HC61-F1
#
_cell.length_a   1.000
_cell.length_b   1.000
_cell.length_c   1.000
_cell.angle_alpha   90.00
_cell.angle_beta   90.00
_cell.angle_gamma   90.00
#
_symmetry.space_group_name_H-M   'P 1'
#
loop_
_entity.id
_entity.type
_entity.pdbx_description
1 polymer ?
#
loop_
_entity_poly.entity_id
_entity_poly.type
_entity_poly.pdbx_seq_one_letter_code
_entity_poly.pdbx_strand_id
1 'polypeptide(L)' 'RNGVIDSIDDTIDVMRELLAKGYLEGKDMQYLQLSDGKHDVASWARSLPAFLEWGWGAEK' A
#
# COMPACT_ATOMS: atom_id res chain seq x y z
N ARG A 1 -18.29 2.20 15.45
CA ARG A 1 -16.87 2.51 15.13
C ARG A 1 -16.12 2.54 16.44
N ASN A 2 -15.12 1.68 16.63
CA ASN A 2 -14.49 1.45 17.94
C ASN A 2 -13.39 2.47 18.29
N GLY A 3 -13.28 3.59 17.59
CA GLY A 3 -12.31 4.66 17.91
C GLY A 3 -10.83 4.27 17.76
N VAL A 4 -10.54 3.02 17.41
CA VAL A 4 -9.21 2.51 17.09
C VAL A 4 -8.99 2.69 15.59
N ILE A 5 -7.96 3.45 15.23
CA ILE A 5 -7.46 3.56 13.85
C ILE A 5 -6.65 2.29 13.59
N ASP A 6 -7.14 1.45 12.68
CA ASP A 6 -6.36 0.35 12.13
C ASP A 6 -5.91 0.77 10.73
N SER A 7 -4.64 1.19 10.62
CA SER A 7 -4.09 1.69 9.37
C SER A 7 -4.10 0.65 8.25
N ILE A 8 -4.20 -0.65 8.55
CA ILE A 8 -4.33 -1.71 7.55
C ILE A 8 -5.75 -1.67 6.97
N ASP A 9 -6.77 -1.76 7.82
CA ASP A 9 -8.17 -1.74 7.37
C ASP A 9 -8.51 -0.43 6.66
N ASP A 10 -8.06 0.72 7.19
CA ASP A 10 -8.28 2.03 6.56
C ASP A 10 -7.63 2.10 5.16
N THR A 11 -6.43 1.52 4.99
CA THR A 11 -5.77 1.47 3.67
C THR A 11 -6.54 0.58 2.69
N ILE A 12 -7.03 -0.58 3.15
CA ILE A 12 -7.81 -1.51 2.33
C ILE A 12 -9.14 -0.86 1.91
N ASP A 13 -9.80 -0.13 2.81
CA ASP A 13 -11.04 0.58 2.50
C ASP A 13 -10.80 1.70 1.47
N VAL A 14 -9.69 2.45 1.56
CA VAL A 14 -9.32 3.42 0.51
C VAL A 14 -9.12 2.73 -0.84
N MET A 15 -8.45 1.58 -0.88
CA MET A 15 -8.27 0.84 -2.13
C MET A 15 -9.59 0.35 -2.72
N ARG A 16 -10.53 -0.11 -1.88
CA ARG A 16 -11.88 -0.49 -2.32
C ARG A 16 -12.63 0.68 -2.95
N GLU A 17 -12.54 1.87 -2.35
CA GLU A 17 -13.13 3.09 -2.90
C GLU A 17 -12.49 3.48 -4.24
N LEU A 18 -11.17 3.27 -4.40
CA LEU A 18 -10.48 3.50 -5.67
C LEU A 18 -10.92 2.48 -6.74
N LEU A 19 -11.04 1.20 -6.41
CA LEU A 19 -11.59 0.18 -7.33
C LEU A 19 -13.01 0.54 -7.79
N ALA A 20 -13.87 0.98 -6.87
CA ALA A 20 -15.24 1.40 -7.18
C ALA A 20 -15.30 2.61 -8.13
N LYS A 21 -14.25 3.44 -8.15
CA LYS A 21 -14.09 4.58 -9.06
C LYS A 21 -13.42 4.22 -10.39
N GLY A 22 -13.06 2.95 -10.60
CA GLY A 22 -12.48 2.45 -11.85
C GLY A 22 -10.95 2.45 -11.91
N TYR A 23 -10.26 2.73 -10.80
CA TYR A 23 -8.81 2.52 -10.71
C TYR A 23 -8.51 1.01 -10.65
N LEU A 24 -7.39 0.60 -11.24
CA LEU A 24 -7.03 -0.80 -11.38
C LEU A 24 -5.87 -1.16 -10.43
N GLU A 25 -6.06 -2.22 -9.65
CA GLU A 25 -4.98 -2.82 -8.87
C GLU A 25 -3.86 -3.34 -9.78
N GLY A 26 -2.61 -3.17 -9.34
CA GLY A 26 -1.40 -3.49 -10.10
C GLY A 26 -0.99 -2.41 -11.09
N LYS A 27 -1.93 -1.66 -11.66
CA LYS A 27 -1.64 -0.56 -12.59
C LYS A 27 -1.63 0.80 -11.91
N ASP A 28 -2.73 1.17 -11.26
CA ASP A 28 -2.91 2.50 -10.68
C ASP A 28 -2.63 2.53 -9.17
N MET A 29 -2.65 1.36 -8.52
CA MET A 29 -2.33 1.20 -7.10
C MET A 29 -1.86 -0.22 -6.79
N GLN A 30 -1.03 -0.37 -5.74
CA GLN A 30 -0.55 -1.67 -5.27
C GLN A 30 -0.51 -1.69 -3.74
N TYR A 31 -0.87 -2.83 -3.14
CA TYR A 31 -0.79 -3.07 -1.70
C TYR A 31 0.41 -3.94 -1.33
N LEU A 32 1.14 -3.55 -0.30
CA LEU A 32 2.20 -4.35 0.31
C LEU A 32 2.11 -4.22 1.83
N GLN A 33 1.86 -5.34 2.52
CA GLN A 33 1.88 -5.41 3.96
C GLN A 33 3.15 -6.11 4.44
N LEU A 34 3.87 -5.48 5.36
CA LEU A 34 4.91 -6.13 6.13
C LEU A 34 4.27 -6.67 7.42
N SER A 35 4.08 -7.99 7.51
CA SER A 35 3.41 -8.63 8.65
C SER A 35 4.12 -8.39 9.98
N ASP A 36 5.43 -8.14 9.94
CA ASP A 36 6.29 -7.78 11.07
C ASP A 36 6.63 -6.28 11.12
N GLY A 37 6.03 -5.48 10.23
CA GLY A 37 6.30 -4.06 10.08
C GLY A 37 5.81 -3.23 11.24
N LYS A 38 6.53 -2.15 11.53
CA LYS A 38 6.17 -1.15 12.54
C LYS A 38 6.07 0.23 11.90
N HIS A 39 5.50 1.18 12.63
CA HIS A 39 5.46 2.58 12.23
C HIS A 39 6.82 3.26 12.48
N ASP A 40 7.86 2.77 11.80
CA ASP A 40 9.23 3.25 11.92
C ASP A 40 9.98 3.25 10.58
N VAL A 41 11.07 4.02 10.53
CA VAL A 41 11.87 4.24 9.32
C VAL A 41 12.50 2.92 8.83
N ALA A 42 12.89 2.03 9.73
CA ALA A 42 13.52 0.76 9.38
C ALA A 42 12.56 -0.15 8.61
N SER A 43 11.30 -0.22 9.03
CA SER A 43 10.26 -0.98 8.35
C SER A 43 9.93 -0.36 6.98
N TRP A 44 9.82 0.97 6.89
CA TRP A 44 9.54 1.65 5.63
C TRP A 44 10.67 1.50 4.60
N ALA A 45 11.92 1.49 5.05
CA ALA A 45 13.07 1.27 4.18
C ALA A 45 13.02 -0.11 3.48
N ARG A 46 12.40 -1.13 4.09
CA ARG A 46 12.20 -2.46 3.49
C ARG A 46 11.15 -2.46 2.38
N SER A 47 10.12 -1.61 2.47
CA SER A 47 9.07 -1.50 1.44
C SER A 47 9.45 -0.58 0.29
N LEU A 48 10.38 0.36 0.50
CA LEU A 48 10.76 1.35 -0.51
C LEU A 48 11.25 0.72 -1.84
N PRO A 49 12.06 -0.35 -1.87
CA PRO A 49 12.46 -0.98 -3.13
C PRO A 49 11.27 -1.51 -3.93
N ALA A 50 10.30 -2.15 -3.27
CA ALA A 50 9.10 -2.66 -3.94
C ALA A 50 8.23 -1.52 -4.51
N PHE A 51 8.14 -0.39 -3.80
CA PHE A 51 7.47 0.81 -4.29
C PHE A 51 8.16 1.40 -5.54
N LEU A 52 9.49 1.49 -5.53
CA LEU A 52 10.26 2.01 -6.66
C LEU A 52 10.16 1.07 -7.88
N GLU A 53 10.22 -0.23 -7.66
CA GLU A 53 10.02 -1.24 -8.71
C GLU A 53 8.64 -1.12 -9.34
N TRP A 54 7.59 -0.94 -8.53
CA TRP A 54 6.23 -0.76 -9.05
C TRP A 54 6.07 0.54 -9.85
N GLY A 55 6.53 1.67 -9.31
CA GLY A 55 6.31 2.98 -9.93
C GLY A 55 7.23 3.28 -11.12
N TRP A 56 8.44 2.72 -11.14
CA TRP A 56 9.49 3.06 -12.10
C TRP A 56 10.34 1.88 -12.58
N GLY A 57 10.15 0.66 -12.07
CA GLY A 57 10.90 -0.54 -12.47
C GLY A 57 10.56 -1.04 -13.88
N ALA A 58 9.65 -0.37 -14.59
CA ALA A 58 9.42 -0.58 -16.00
C ALA A 58 10.55 0.08 -16.85
N GLU A 59 11.72 -0.55 -16.88
CA GLU A 59 12.62 -0.50 -18.04
C GLU A 59 12.80 -1.91 -18.63
N LYS A 60 12.14 -2.14 -19.77
CA LYS A 60 12.68 -2.88 -20.91
C LYS A 60 12.37 -2.11 -22.18
#